data_AF-A0A9D7IF36-F1
#
_entry.id   AF-A0A9D7IF36-F1
#
_cell.length_a   1.000
_cell.length_b   1.000
_cell.length_c   1.000
_cell.angle_alpha   90.00
_cell.angle_beta   90.00
_cell.angle_gamma   90.00
#
_symmetry.space_group_name_H-M   'P 1'
#
loop_
_entity.id
_entity.type
_entity.pdbx_description
1 polymer ?
#
loop_
_entity_poly.entity_id
_entity_poly.type
_entity_poly.pdbx_seq_one_letter_code
_entity_poly.pdbx_strand_id
1 'polypeptide(L)'
;MCRKGLHGSGSRGWLILRRTICVLPLLMIFITFGKASLGVLEMNQAQKGTLPYGPYTRTSREMFTWITQKTELESTILFFKPRAMRLMTGHRSLMINNSEQLSRGEYLCYYLREDPVAQYVQIPAQEIEALKTAHRLEPVWSNPDFALYRIHNSQ
;
A
#
# COMPACT_ATOMS: atom_id res chain seq x y z
N MET A 1 23.75 8.08 -86.34
CA MET A 1 24.44 6.96 -85.65
C MET A 1 24.47 7.27 -84.16
N CYS A 2 23.69 6.55 -83.35
CA CYS A 2 24.14 5.57 -82.32
C CYS A 2 25.15 6.14 -81.30
N ARG A 3 25.01 6.04 -79.97
CA ARG A 3 24.33 5.05 -79.11
C ARG A 3 24.30 5.53 -77.64
N LYS A 4 23.21 5.18 -76.91
CA LYS A 4 23.09 4.66 -75.51
C LYS A 4 23.75 5.45 -74.37
N GLY A 5 23.00 5.92 -73.35
CA GLY A 5 22.49 5.13 -72.20
C GLY A 5 23.44 5.34 -71.00
N LEU A 6 23.06 5.62 -69.75
CA LEU A 6 22.22 4.84 -68.85
C LEU A 6 22.05 5.63 -67.51
N HIS A 7 20.90 5.45 -66.84
CA HIS A 7 20.67 5.30 -65.38
C HIS A 7 21.34 6.30 -64.40
N GLY A 8 20.61 6.98 -63.50
CA GLY A 8 19.53 6.45 -62.67
C GLY A 8 20.05 5.76 -61.41
N SER A 9 20.77 6.46 -60.53
CA SER A 9 21.08 5.98 -59.16
C SER A 9 21.59 7.13 -58.29
N GLY A 10 20.72 7.74 -57.49
CA GLY A 10 21.11 8.82 -56.57
C GLY A 10 20.04 9.24 -55.56
N SER A 11 18.76 8.97 -55.87
CA SER A 11 17.63 9.42 -55.05
C SER A 11 17.33 8.55 -53.82
N ARG A 12 17.65 7.25 -53.84
CA ARG A 12 17.33 6.33 -52.74
C ARG A 12 18.19 6.56 -51.49
N GLY A 13 19.49 6.82 -51.65
CA GLY A 13 20.40 7.04 -50.52
C GLY A 13 20.07 8.31 -49.71
N TRP A 14 19.71 9.40 -50.40
CA TRP A 14 19.34 10.67 -49.76
C TRP A 14 18.03 10.53 -48.97
N LEU A 15 17.02 9.87 -49.53
CA LEU A 15 15.74 9.67 -48.82
C LEU A 15 15.90 8.80 -47.56
N ILE A 16 16.76 7.78 -47.61
CA ILE A 16 17.07 6.93 -46.44
C ILE A 16 17.85 7.74 -45.40
N LEU A 17 18.86 8.52 -45.81
CA LEU A 17 19.66 9.37 -44.92
C LEU A 17 18.85 10.46 -44.23
N ARG A 18 17.89 11.08 -44.94
CA ARG A 18 16.99 12.09 -44.37
C ARG A 18 15.99 11.47 -43.38
N ARG A 19 15.52 10.26 -43.67
CA ARG A 19 14.61 9.51 -42.79
C ARG A 19 15.31 9.04 -41.52
N THR A 20 16.57 8.60 -41.60
CA THR A 20 17.35 8.22 -40.41
C THR A 20 17.65 9.41 -39.50
N ILE A 21 18.00 10.58 -40.07
CA ILE A 21 18.24 11.81 -39.31
C ILE A 21 17.00 12.27 -38.51
N CYS A 22 15.79 12.13 -39.06
CA CYS A 22 14.56 12.52 -38.35
C CYS A 22 14.12 11.53 -37.26
N VAL A 23 14.46 10.25 -37.38
CA VAL A 23 14.02 9.20 -36.44
C VAL A 23 15.00 9.04 -35.26
N LEU A 24 16.28 9.37 -35.47
CA LEU A 24 17.32 9.31 -34.44
C LEU A 24 17.01 10.12 -33.16
N PRO A 25 16.52 11.38 -33.21
CA PRO A 25 16.18 12.13 -32.00
C PRO A 25 14.96 11.54 -31.27
N LEU A 26 13.97 11.02 -32.00
CA LEU A 26 12.82 10.33 -31.38
C LEU A 26 13.27 9.07 -30.65
N LEU A 27 14.15 8.29 -31.27
CA LEU A 27 14.70 7.06 -30.69
C LEU A 27 15.56 7.37 -29.44
N MET A 28 16.34 8.46 -29.46
CA MET A 28 17.05 8.99 -28.29
C MET A 28 16.08 9.36 -27.16
N ILE A 29 14.99 10.05 -27.45
CA ILE A 29 13.97 10.40 -26.44
C ILE A 29 13.39 9.13 -25.81
N PHE A 30 13.00 8.13 -26.61
CA PHE A 30 12.49 6.85 -26.08
C PHE A 30 13.52 6.11 -25.23
N ILE A 31 14.80 6.12 -25.60
CA ILE A 31 15.87 5.51 -24.80
C ILE A 31 16.06 6.26 -23.47
N THR A 32 16.08 7.60 -23.49
CA THR A 32 16.23 8.39 -22.25
C THR A 32 15.06 8.18 -21.28
N PHE A 33 13.82 8.15 -21.79
CA PHE A 33 12.64 7.82 -20.99
C PHE A 33 12.68 6.38 -20.49
N GLY A 34 13.12 5.43 -21.31
CA GLY A 34 13.30 4.04 -20.91
C GLY A 34 14.30 3.91 -19.76
N LYS A 35 15.46 4.58 -19.85
CA LYS A 35 16.48 4.59 -18.78
C LYS A 35 15.99 5.31 -17.52
N ALA A 36 15.27 6.42 -17.64
CA ALA A 36 14.66 7.11 -16.51
C ALA A 36 13.61 6.24 -15.80
N SER A 37 12.79 5.52 -16.56
CA SER A 37 11.79 4.59 -16.02
C SER A 37 12.42 3.40 -15.29
N LEU A 38 13.55 2.88 -15.80
CA LEU A 38 14.31 1.80 -15.13
C LEU A 38 14.99 2.30 -13.85
N GLY A 39 15.56 3.51 -13.86
CA GLY A 39 16.16 4.12 -12.67
C GLY A 39 15.14 4.33 -11.54
N VAL A 40 13.91 4.75 -11.86
CA VAL A 40 12.83 4.85 -10.86
C VAL A 40 12.38 3.48 -10.36
N LEU A 41 12.44 2.44 -11.21
CA LEU A 41 12.18 1.05 -10.78
C LEU A 41 13.25 0.55 -9.80
N GLU A 42 14.53 0.83 -10.08
CA GLU A 42 15.66 0.46 -9.23
C GLU A 42 15.64 1.22 -7.91
N MET A 43 15.31 2.50 -7.88
CA MET A 43 15.15 3.26 -6.63
C MET A 43 13.99 2.73 -5.78
N ASN A 44 12.87 2.38 -6.39
CA ASN A 44 11.74 1.75 -5.68
C ASN A 44 12.07 0.33 -5.22
N GLN A 45 12.90 -0.43 -5.94
CA GLN A 45 13.37 -1.75 -5.52
C GLN A 45 14.47 -1.67 -4.44
N ALA A 46 15.35 -0.67 -4.47
CA ALA A 46 16.29 -0.39 -3.40
C ALA A 46 15.57 0.06 -2.11
N GLN A 47 14.44 0.75 -2.23
CA GLN A 47 13.53 1.08 -1.13
C GLN A 47 12.49 -0.01 -0.79
N LYS A 48 12.44 -1.14 -1.51
CA LYS A 48 11.56 -2.28 -1.14
C LYS A 48 11.93 -2.88 0.23
N GLY A 49 13.07 -2.52 0.79
CA GLY A 49 13.47 -2.87 2.14
C GLY A 49 12.93 -1.88 3.17
N THR A 50 11.71 -2.11 3.64
CA THR A 50 11.19 -1.60 4.93
C THR A 50 10.88 -0.10 4.98
N LEU A 51 9.70 0.29 4.49
CA LEU A 51 8.99 1.35 5.20
C LEU A 51 8.78 0.84 6.64
N PRO A 52 9.25 1.54 7.69
CA PRO A 52 9.16 1.05 9.07
C PRO A 52 7.71 0.94 9.57
N TYR A 53 6.77 1.53 8.84
CA TYR A 53 5.34 1.53 9.10
C TYR A 53 4.55 1.57 7.79
N GLY A 54 3.28 1.15 7.83
CA GLY A 54 2.35 1.28 6.72
C GLY A 54 1.59 -0.01 6.38
N PRO A 55 0.57 0.06 5.51
CA PRO A 55 -0.35 -1.05 5.27
C PRO A 55 0.28 -2.24 4.52
N TYR A 56 1.46 -2.04 3.92
CA TYR A 56 2.16 -3.07 3.15
C TYR A 56 3.31 -3.75 3.92
N THR A 57 3.52 -3.40 5.20
CA THR A 57 4.45 -4.16 6.05
C THR A 57 3.96 -5.59 6.21
N ARG A 58 4.86 -6.51 6.56
CA ARG A 58 4.50 -7.91 6.81
C ARG A 58 3.41 -8.05 7.87
N THR A 59 3.61 -7.40 9.01
CA THR A 59 2.67 -7.40 10.15
C THR A 59 1.30 -6.80 9.79
N SER A 60 1.25 -5.70 9.04
CA SER A 60 -0.01 -5.11 8.60
C SER A 60 -0.77 -6.03 7.64
N ARG A 61 -0.06 -6.65 6.69
CA ARG A 61 -0.68 -7.61 5.75
C ARG A 61 -1.22 -8.84 6.46
N GLU A 62 -0.48 -9.38 7.43
CA GLU A 62 -0.94 -10.49 8.27
C GLU A 62 -2.22 -10.10 9.02
N MET A 63 -2.27 -8.91 9.62
CA MET A 63 -3.46 -8.38 10.31
C MET A 63 -4.66 -8.23 9.37
N PHE A 64 -4.49 -7.58 8.20
CA PHE A 64 -5.59 -7.42 7.24
C PHE A 64 -6.09 -8.77 6.69
N THR A 65 -5.18 -9.71 6.44
CA THR A 65 -5.53 -11.06 5.98
C THR A 65 -6.32 -11.81 7.03
N TRP A 66 -5.89 -11.75 8.30
CA TRP A 66 -6.60 -12.41 9.39
C TRP A 66 -8.01 -11.87 9.55
N ILE A 67 -8.19 -10.54 9.57
CA ILE A 67 -9.51 -9.90 9.66
C ILE A 67 -10.41 -10.40 8.53
N THR A 68 -9.92 -10.30 7.29
CA THR A 68 -10.70 -10.71 6.10
C THR A 68 -11.14 -12.18 6.15
N GLN A 69 -10.36 -13.06 6.78
CA GLN A 69 -10.64 -14.50 6.82
C GLN A 69 -11.40 -14.98 8.06
N LYS A 70 -11.34 -14.22 9.17
CA LYS A 70 -11.78 -14.68 10.50
C LYS A 70 -12.89 -13.82 11.10
N THR A 71 -13.25 -12.70 10.48
CA THR A 71 -14.39 -11.86 10.91
C THR A 71 -15.46 -11.79 9.83
N GLU A 72 -16.70 -11.53 10.24
CA GLU A 72 -17.81 -11.33 9.33
C GLU A 72 -17.69 -9.97 8.63
N LEU A 73 -17.97 -9.90 7.34
CA LEU A 73 -17.79 -8.67 6.54
C LEU A 73 -18.62 -7.48 7.05
N GLU A 74 -19.78 -7.75 7.65
CA GLU A 74 -20.67 -6.74 8.22
C GLU A 74 -20.22 -6.24 9.60
N SER A 75 -19.23 -6.91 10.22
CA SER A 75 -18.69 -6.47 11.49
C SER A 75 -17.91 -5.14 11.36
N THR A 76 -17.98 -4.35 12.43
CA THR A 76 -17.30 -3.07 12.57
C THR A 76 -16.02 -3.25 13.36
N ILE A 77 -14.90 -2.92 12.72
CA ILE A 77 -13.56 -3.01 13.30
C ILE A 77 -13.13 -1.63 13.81
N LEU A 78 -12.90 -1.50 15.12
CA LEU A 78 -12.36 -0.29 15.72
C LEU A 78 -10.84 -0.24 15.48
N PHE A 79 -10.37 0.77 14.75
CA PHE A 79 -8.98 0.88 14.32
C PHE A 79 -8.55 2.34 14.14
N PHE A 80 -7.29 2.67 14.44
CA PHE A 80 -6.77 4.04 14.38
C PHE A 80 -6.70 4.64 12.95
N LYS A 81 -6.71 3.80 11.90
CA LYS A 81 -6.75 4.21 10.49
C LYS A 81 -7.95 3.58 9.77
N PRO A 82 -9.18 4.04 10.03
CA PRO A 82 -10.40 3.36 9.58
C PRO A 82 -10.52 3.28 8.05
N ARG A 83 -10.05 4.31 7.32
CA ARG A 83 -10.04 4.30 5.85
C ARG A 83 -9.10 3.23 5.29
N ALA A 84 -7.96 2.99 5.93
CA ALA A 84 -7.04 1.94 5.52
C ALA A 84 -7.65 0.56 5.77
N MET A 85 -8.30 0.36 6.92
CA MET A 85 -9.02 -0.88 7.23
C MET A 85 -10.08 -1.17 6.16
N ARG A 86 -10.98 -0.21 5.89
CA ARG A 86 -12.03 -0.36 4.85
C ARG A 86 -11.45 -0.66 3.47
N LEU A 87 -10.37 0.03 3.07
CA LEU A 87 -9.74 -0.18 1.77
C LEU A 87 -9.12 -1.58 1.64
N MET A 88 -8.49 -2.06 2.71
CA MET A 88 -7.71 -3.31 2.67
C MET A 88 -8.56 -4.55 2.93
N THR A 89 -9.62 -4.45 3.74
CA THR A 89 -10.43 -5.62 4.18
C THR A 89 -11.90 -5.52 3.79
N GLY A 90 -12.37 -4.37 3.31
CA GLY A 90 -13.78 -4.15 3.03
C GLY A 90 -14.66 -3.97 4.28
N HIS A 91 -14.14 -4.08 5.50
CA HIS A 91 -14.95 -3.98 6.72
C HIS A 91 -15.34 -2.54 7.05
N ARG A 92 -16.47 -2.35 7.72
CA ARG A 92 -16.79 -1.06 8.34
C ARG A 92 -15.74 -0.80 9.43
N SER A 93 -15.25 0.43 9.53
CA SER A 93 -14.23 0.75 10.53
C SER A 93 -14.38 2.16 11.05
N LEU A 94 -14.12 2.32 12.34
CA LEU A 94 -14.22 3.56 13.09
C LEU A 94 -13.00 3.71 13.98
N MET A 95 -12.58 4.95 14.19
CA MET A 95 -11.57 5.27 15.20
C MET A 95 -12.29 5.68 16.49
N ILE A 96 -11.79 5.18 17.62
CA ILE A 96 -12.22 5.57 18.95
C ILE A 96 -11.00 5.95 19.80
N ASN A 97 -11.22 6.85 20.75
CA ASN A 97 -10.20 7.39 21.66
C ASN A 97 -10.56 7.24 23.14
N ASN A 98 -11.72 6.62 23.45
CA ASN A 98 -12.20 6.36 24.80
C ASN A 98 -12.86 4.98 24.84
N SER A 99 -12.61 4.21 25.91
CA SER A 99 -13.18 2.90 26.18
C SER A 99 -14.72 2.87 26.27
N GLU A 100 -15.38 3.98 26.58
CA GLU A 100 -16.85 4.11 26.54
C GLU A 100 -17.42 3.87 25.13
N GLN A 101 -16.63 4.14 24.09
CA GLN A 101 -17.04 4.00 22.70
C GLN A 101 -16.85 2.59 22.14
N LEU A 102 -16.39 1.62 22.95
CA LEU A 102 -16.20 0.24 22.52
C LEU A 102 -17.47 -0.40 21.96
N SER A 103 -18.64 -0.03 22.46
CA SER A 103 -19.94 -0.55 22.00
C SER A 103 -20.26 -0.24 20.54
N ARG A 104 -19.47 0.64 19.90
CA ARG A 104 -19.63 1.02 18.48
C ARG A 104 -19.03 0.00 17.50
N GLY A 105 -18.42 -1.08 17.98
CA GLY A 105 -17.92 -2.14 17.12
C GLY A 105 -17.84 -3.48 17.83
N GLU A 106 -17.58 -4.51 17.05
CA GLU A 106 -17.52 -5.91 17.48
C GLU A 106 -16.08 -6.36 17.73
N TYR A 107 -15.11 -5.69 17.09
CA TYR A 107 -13.68 -5.98 17.26
C TYR A 107 -12.88 -4.70 17.48
N LEU A 108 -11.84 -4.81 18.32
CA LEU A 108 -10.82 -3.79 18.47
C LEU A 108 -9.51 -4.29 17.85
N CYS A 109 -8.98 -3.57 16.87
CA CYS A 109 -7.62 -3.73 16.38
C CYS A 109 -6.75 -2.65 17.04
N TYR A 110 -5.94 -3.08 17.99
CA TYR A 110 -5.07 -2.23 18.78
C TYR A 110 -3.64 -2.24 18.21
N TYR A 111 -3.06 -1.06 18.07
CA TYR A 111 -1.67 -0.93 17.62
C TYR A 111 -0.72 -0.94 18.82
N LEU A 112 0.21 -1.89 18.84
CA LEU A 112 1.08 -2.16 19.98
C LEU A 112 2.33 -1.28 20.02
N ARG A 113 2.68 -0.63 18.90
CA ARG A 113 3.89 0.20 18.86
C ARG A 113 3.61 1.60 19.40
N GLU A 114 4.37 1.96 20.41
CA GLU A 114 4.53 3.37 20.81
C GLU A 114 5.41 4.06 19.77
N ASP A 115 4.81 4.91 18.95
CA ASP A 115 5.54 5.74 18.00
C ASP A 115 5.74 7.14 18.61
N PRO A 116 6.98 7.55 18.91
CA PRO A 116 7.25 8.87 19.49
C PRO A 116 6.92 10.03 18.53
N VAL A 117 6.76 9.76 17.23
CA VAL A 117 6.43 10.75 16.20
C VAL A 117 4.94 10.69 15.82
N ALA A 118 4.35 9.49 15.83
CA ALA A 118 2.94 9.28 15.54
C ALA A 118 2.20 8.82 16.81
N GLN A 119 1.81 9.76 17.65
CA GLN A 119 0.83 9.50 18.71
C GLN A 119 -0.52 9.16 18.06
N TYR A 120 -0.74 7.88 17.76
CA TYR A 120 -2.05 7.41 17.35
C TYR A 120 -2.98 7.53 18.56
N VAL A 121 -3.97 8.40 18.44
CA VAL A 121 -4.94 8.69 19.51
C VAL A 121 -5.97 7.54 19.60
N GLN A 122 -5.51 6.36 20.01
CA GLN A 122 -6.36 5.25 20.41
C GLN A 122 -6.56 5.26 21.94
N ILE A 123 -7.32 4.29 22.45
CA ILE A 123 -7.48 4.06 23.89
C ILE A 123 -6.09 3.85 24.54
N PRO A 124 -5.78 4.47 25.68
CA PRO A 124 -4.54 4.24 26.41
C PRO A 124 -4.30 2.77 26.78
N ALA A 125 -3.04 2.32 26.76
CA ALA A 125 -2.69 0.94 27.10
C ALA A 125 -3.17 0.50 28.49
N GLN A 126 -3.16 1.39 29.47
CA GLN A 126 -3.68 1.12 30.82
C GLN A 126 -5.18 0.79 30.81
N GLU A 127 -5.97 1.47 29.98
CA GLU A 127 -7.38 1.18 29.82
C GLU A 127 -7.62 -0.16 29.13
N ILE A 128 -6.79 -0.53 28.14
CA ILE A 128 -6.86 -1.85 27.49
C ILE A 128 -6.70 -2.98 28.51
N GLU A 129 -5.73 -2.86 29.43
CA GLU A 129 -5.54 -3.86 30.48
C GLU A 129 -6.74 -3.92 31.44
N ALA A 130 -7.28 -2.77 31.86
CA ALA A 130 -8.48 -2.72 32.70
C ALA A 130 -9.69 -3.39 32.02
N LEU A 131 -9.85 -3.18 30.72
CA LEU A 131 -10.94 -3.78 29.92
C LEU A 131 -10.80 -5.30 29.77
N LYS A 132 -9.57 -5.80 29.64
CA LYS A 132 -9.28 -7.23 29.65
C LYS A 132 -9.63 -7.85 31.01
N THR A 133 -9.21 -7.24 32.11
CA THR A 133 -9.56 -7.70 33.47
C THR A 133 -11.08 -7.69 33.71
N ALA A 134 -11.77 -6.69 33.17
CA ALA A 134 -13.23 -6.59 33.20
C ALA A 134 -13.95 -7.54 32.23
N HIS A 135 -13.24 -8.42 31.51
CA HIS A 135 -13.79 -9.36 30.52
C HIS A 135 -14.57 -8.69 29.38
N ARG A 136 -14.31 -7.41 29.11
CA ARG A 136 -14.92 -6.64 28.01
C ARG A 136 -14.16 -6.79 26.70
N LEU A 137 -12.89 -7.18 26.77
CA LEU A 137 -12.03 -7.48 25.63
C LEU A 137 -11.47 -8.90 25.75
N GLU A 138 -11.78 -9.74 24.78
CA GLU A 138 -11.22 -11.09 24.66
C GLU A 138 -10.16 -11.12 23.55
N PRO A 139 -8.91 -11.53 23.83
CA PRO A 139 -7.86 -11.61 22.81
C PRO A 139 -8.17 -12.75 21.82
N VAL A 140 -8.21 -12.43 20.53
CA VAL A 140 -8.48 -13.42 19.47
C VAL A 140 -7.30 -13.69 18.55
N TRP A 141 -6.41 -12.69 18.41
CA TRP A 141 -5.20 -12.83 17.59
C TRP A 141 -4.21 -11.71 17.89
N SER A 142 -2.93 -11.94 17.65
CA SER A 142 -1.91 -10.89 17.71
C SER A 142 -0.73 -11.19 16.80
N ASN A 143 0.03 -10.15 16.50
CA ASN A 143 1.37 -10.20 15.96
C ASN A 143 2.23 -9.10 16.63
N PRO A 144 3.50 -8.91 16.26
CA PRO A 144 4.37 -7.95 16.93
C PRO A 144 3.86 -6.49 16.95
N ASP A 145 3.04 -6.08 15.98
CA ASP A 145 2.60 -4.69 15.84
C ASP A 145 1.13 -4.48 16.20
N PHE A 146 0.32 -5.54 16.21
CA PHE A 146 -1.13 -5.46 16.37
C PHE A 146 -1.65 -6.55 17.30
N ALA A 147 -2.61 -6.17 18.16
CA ALA A 147 -3.43 -7.10 18.91
C ALA A 147 -4.89 -6.91 18.51
N LEU A 148 -5.60 -8.02 18.29
CA LEU A 148 -7.02 -8.03 17.98
C LEU A 148 -7.80 -8.62 19.15
N TYR A 149 -8.87 -7.91 19.50
CA TYR A 149 -9.77 -8.29 20.58
C TYR A 149 -11.19 -8.35 20.06
N ARG A 150 -11.95 -9.35 20.53
CA ARG A 150 -13.41 -9.37 20.42
C ARG A 150 -13.99 -8.54 21.56
N ILE A 151 -14.96 -7.70 21.22
CA ILE A 151 -15.61 -6.81 22.18
C ILE A 151 -16.84 -7.54 22.73
N HIS A 152 -16.90 -7.68 24.04
CA HIS A 152 -18.08 -8.17 24.74
C HIS A 152 -18.81 -6.97 25.31
N ASN A 153 -19.99 -6.69 24.76
CA ASN A 153 -20.87 -5.68 25.32
C ASN A 153 -21.42 -6.22 26.65
N SER A 154 -20.96 -5.63 27.75
CA SER A 154 -21.69 -5.67 29.01
C SER A 154 -23.02 -4.96 28.73
N GLN A 155 -24.11 -5.72 28.62
CA GLN A 155 -25.45 -5.13 28.68
C GLN A 155 -25.67 -4.46 30.04
#